data_AF-A0A414F7K8-F1
#
_entry.id   AF-A0A414F7K8-F1
#
_cell.length_a   1.000
_cell.length_b   1.000
_cell.length_c   1.000
_cell.angle_alpha   90.00
_cell.angle_beta   90.00
_cell.angle_gamma   90.00
#
_symmetry.space_group_name_H-M   'P 1'
#
loop_
_entity.id
_entity.type
_entity.pdbx_description
1 polymer ?
#
loop_
_entity_poly.entity_id
_entity_poly.type
_entity_poly.pdbx_seq_one_letter_code
_entity_poly.pdbx_strand_id
1 'polypeptide(L)'
;MKNVLTIKDCFGCGLCSVVCKYGVIEMQQNEDGFYQPTIIRQEQSVKCRLCTKVCSFLNEQTNSQPKANVHVSLQQVNYKGILSDRTIVVTGGSRGIRFSMAKKYVSEGVKVLITGHSEEGVEESSFRTW
;
A
#
# COMPACT_ATOMS: atom_id res chain seq x y z
N MET A 1 14.28 16.52 -13.75
CA MET A 1 13.07 15.98 -14.41
C MET A 1 12.45 14.92 -13.52
N LYS A 2 11.14 14.99 -13.21
CA LYS A 2 10.45 13.97 -12.39
C LYS A 2 10.20 12.71 -13.22
N ASN A 3 10.43 11.54 -12.65
CA ASN A 3 10.07 10.23 -13.21
C ASN A 3 9.50 9.33 -12.10
N VAL A 4 8.98 8.16 -12.45
CA VAL A 4 8.35 7.25 -11.48
C VAL A 4 9.30 6.67 -10.42
N LEU A 5 10.62 6.75 -10.62
CA LEU A 5 11.64 6.27 -9.67
C LEU A 5 11.94 7.31 -8.59
N THR A 6 11.57 8.58 -8.82
CA THR A 6 11.75 9.66 -7.84
C THR A 6 10.70 9.64 -6.73
N ILE A 7 9.75 8.69 -6.76
CA ILE A 7 8.65 8.57 -5.79
C ILE A 7 9.16 7.76 -4.59
N LYS A 8 9.24 8.39 -3.42
CA LYS A 8 9.72 7.75 -2.18
C LYS A 8 8.77 6.65 -1.70
N ASP A 9 7.46 6.92 -1.67
CA ASP A 9 6.43 5.99 -1.15
C ASP A 9 5.65 5.30 -2.26
N CYS A 10 6.36 4.77 -3.27
CA CYS A 10 5.73 4.05 -4.36
C CYS A 10 5.10 2.75 -3.83
N PHE A 11 3.77 2.65 -3.86
CA PHE A 11 3.05 1.46 -3.39
C PHE A 11 3.03 0.29 -4.38
N GLY A 12 3.87 0.33 -5.43
CA GLY A 12 4.13 -0.83 -6.27
C GLY A 12 2.98 -1.28 -7.18
N CYS A 13 2.09 -0.37 -7.62
CA CYS A 13 0.92 -0.74 -8.45
C CYS A 13 1.23 -1.39 -9.81
N GLY A 14 2.48 -1.35 -10.27
CA GLY A 14 2.92 -1.94 -11.54
C GLY A 14 2.46 -1.23 -12.81
N LEU A 15 1.58 -0.23 -12.71
CA LEU A 15 0.96 0.40 -13.89
C LEU A 15 1.99 1.03 -14.83
N CYS A 16 3.06 1.61 -14.29
CA CYS A 16 4.14 2.20 -15.09
C CYS A 16 4.90 1.18 -15.97
N SER A 17 5.05 -0.06 -15.50
CA SER A 17 5.64 -1.16 -16.27
C SER A 17 4.67 -1.66 -17.34
N VAL A 18 3.41 -1.87 -16.98
CA VAL A 18 2.37 -2.36 -17.91
C VAL A 18 2.13 -1.41 -19.08
N VAL A 19 2.10 -0.09 -18.86
CA VAL A 19 1.88 0.88 -19.96
C VAL A 19 3.12 1.13 -20.81
N CYS A 20 4.29 0.64 -20.39
CA CYS A 20 5.53 0.87 -21.11
C CYS A 20 5.67 -0.11 -22.29
N LYS A 21 5.21 0.29 -23.47
CA LYS A 21 5.31 -0.52 -24.72
C LYS A 21 6.75 -0.85 -25.15
N TYR A 22 7.74 -0.14 -24.60
CA TYR A 22 9.16 -0.32 -24.91
C TYR A 22 9.90 -1.17 -23.87
N GLY A 23 9.21 -1.69 -22.84
CA GLY A 23 9.83 -2.57 -21.84
C GLY A 23 11.01 -1.94 -21.09
N VAL A 24 10.97 -0.62 -20.87
CA VAL A 24 12.02 0.15 -20.17
C VAL A 24 11.96 -0.05 -18.66
N ILE A 25 10.76 -0.31 -18.13
CA ILE A 25 10.47 -0.37 -16.69
C ILE A 25 9.98 -1.77 -16.34
N GLU A 26 10.59 -2.37 -15.32
CA GLU A 26 10.18 -3.64 -14.73
C GLU A 26 9.87 -3.45 -13.24
N MET A 27 8.98 -4.27 -12.68
CA MET A 27 8.71 -4.28 -11.25
C MET A 27 9.60 -5.32 -10.57
N GLN A 28 10.41 -4.88 -9.61
CA GLN A 28 11.33 -5.74 -8.86
C GLN A 28 11.10 -5.54 -7.36
N GLN A 29 11.28 -6.61 -6.56
CA GLN A 29 11.19 -6.50 -5.11
C GLN A 29 12.43 -5.79 -4.56
N ASN A 30 12.22 -4.87 -3.62
CA ASN A 30 13.28 -4.31 -2.81
C ASN A 30 13.62 -5.24 -1.62
N GLU A 31 14.59 -4.86 -0.79
CA GLU A 31 15.02 -5.62 0.39
C GLU A 31 13.89 -5.87 1.39
N ASP A 32 12.92 -4.96 1.44
CA ASP A 32 11.72 -5.07 2.29
C ASP A 32 10.62 -5.97 1.68
N GLY A 33 10.84 -6.55 0.50
CA GLY A 33 9.90 -7.41 -0.22
C GLY A 33 8.80 -6.67 -0.98
N PHE A 34 8.82 -5.34 -1.03
CA PHE A 34 7.88 -4.51 -1.78
C PHE A 34 8.31 -4.34 -3.24
N TYR A 35 7.36 -4.41 -4.16
CA TYR A 35 7.62 -4.17 -5.57
C TYR A 35 7.81 -2.68 -5.86
N GLN A 36 8.94 -2.34 -6.47
CA GLN A 36 9.25 -1.00 -6.96
C GLN A 36 9.62 -1.04 -8.45
N PRO A 37 9.38 0.05 -9.19
CA PRO A 37 9.81 0.13 -10.57
C PRO A 37 11.35 0.24 -10.65
N THR A 38 11.96 -0.48 -11.58
CA THR A 38 13.39 -0.40 -11.92
C THR A 38 13.52 -0.13 -13.41
N ILE A 39 14.49 0.70 -13.82
CA ILE A 39 14.83 0.85 -15.24
C ILE A 39 15.76 -0.29 -15.65
N ILE A 40 15.35 -1.06 -16.65
CA ILE A 40 16.14 -2.17 -17.19
C ILE A 40 16.71 -1.90 -18.58
N ARG A 41 16.13 -0.96 -19.34
CA ARG A 41 16.51 -0.66 -20.74
C ARG A 41 16.41 0.83 -21.06
N GLN A 42 17.27 1.63 -20.43
CA GLN A 42 17.19 3.09 -20.51
C GLN A 42 17.34 3.62 -21.94
N GLU A 43 18.13 2.93 -22.75
CA GLU A 43 18.39 3.21 -24.17
C GLU A 43 17.12 3.11 -25.04
N GLN A 44 16.13 2.33 -24.64
CA GLN A 44 14.85 2.18 -25.36
C GLN A 44 13.82 3.26 -24.97
N SER A 45 14.18 4.15 -24.04
CA SER A 45 13.30 5.21 -23.56
C SER A 45 13.15 6.34 -24.58
N VAL A 46 11.98 6.39 -25.23
CA VAL A 46 11.60 7.50 -26.13
C VAL A 46 10.99 8.70 -25.40
N LYS A 47 11.07 8.74 -24.06
CA LYS A 47 10.55 9.84 -23.22
C LYS A 47 9.07 10.20 -23.47
N CYS A 48 8.22 9.21 -23.75
CA CYS A 48 6.78 9.38 -24.02
C CYS A 48 5.94 9.84 -22.81
N ARG A 49 6.49 9.74 -21.58
CA ARG A 49 5.87 10.15 -20.30
C ARG A 49 4.58 9.42 -19.92
N LEU A 50 4.26 8.27 -20.54
CA LEU A 50 3.09 7.48 -20.16
C LEU A 50 3.16 7.01 -18.70
N CYS A 51 4.31 6.52 -18.25
CA CYS A 51 4.53 6.08 -16.87
C CYS A 51 4.22 7.15 -15.82
N THR A 52 4.52 8.43 -16.10
CA THR A 52 4.22 9.54 -15.19
C THR A 52 2.76 9.96 -15.25
N LYS A 53 2.12 9.89 -16.43
CA LYS A 53 0.70 10.24 -16.61
C LYS A 53 -0.24 9.30 -15.87
N VAL A 54 0.12 8.01 -15.78
CA VAL A 54 -0.70 7.00 -15.10
C VAL A 54 -0.40 6.87 -13.61
N CYS A 55 0.65 7.52 -13.12
CA CYS A 55 1.05 7.42 -11.73
C CYS A 55 0.19 8.34 -10.84
N SER A 56 -0.50 7.78 -9.85
CA SER A 56 -1.36 8.55 -8.93
C SER A 56 -0.63 9.65 -8.15
N PHE A 57 0.69 9.52 -7.93
CA PHE A 57 1.50 10.53 -7.23
C PHE A 57 1.99 11.66 -8.13
N LEU A 58 2.16 11.40 -9.43
CA LEU A 58 2.72 12.37 -10.38
C LEU A 58 1.64 12.99 -11.26
N ASN A 59 0.50 12.35 -11.40
CA ASN A 59 -0.64 12.88 -12.13
C ASN A 59 -1.37 13.92 -11.28
N GLU A 60 -1.25 15.18 -11.69
CA GLU A 60 -1.85 16.34 -11.04
C GLU A 60 -3.38 16.27 -11.00
N GLN A 61 -4.02 15.59 -11.96
CA GLN A 61 -5.48 15.44 -12.00
C GLN A 61 -6.01 14.45 -10.95
N THR A 62 -5.22 13.43 -10.59
CA THR A 62 -5.60 12.45 -9.56
C THR A 62 -5.13 12.85 -8.16
N ASN A 63 -4.26 13.85 -8.05
CA ASN A 63 -3.79 14.38 -6.78
C ASN A 63 -4.74 15.45 -6.19
N SER A 64 -6.02 15.43 -6.59
CA SER A 64 -7.04 16.29 -6.01
C SER A 64 -7.37 15.77 -4.61
N GLN A 65 -6.65 16.27 -3.61
CA GLN A 65 -7.15 16.18 -2.24
C GLN A 65 -8.54 16.82 -2.19
N PRO A 66 -9.47 16.31 -1.36
CA PRO A 66 -10.76 16.93 -1.15
C PRO A 66 -10.56 18.41 -0.81
N LYS A 67 -11.13 19.32 -1.62
CA LYS A 67 -10.98 20.77 -1.42
C LYS A 67 -11.77 21.31 -0.22
N ALA A 68 -12.61 20.47 0.37
CA ALA A 68 -13.47 20.80 1.49
C ALA A 68 -13.35 19.74 2.57
N ASN A 69 -13.33 20.18 3.82
CA ASN A 69 -13.45 19.30 4.96
C ASN A 69 -14.88 18.73 4.99
N VAL A 70 -15.00 17.41 4.98
CA VAL A 70 -16.29 16.74 5.17
C VAL A 70 -16.37 16.32 6.63
N HIS A 71 -17.30 16.90 7.38
CA HIS A 71 -17.59 16.44 8.73
C HIS A 71 -18.49 15.21 8.64
N VAL A 72 -17.95 14.05 8.98
CA VAL A 72 -18.70 12.80 9.00
C VAL A 72 -19.00 12.45 10.46
N SER A 73 -20.28 12.47 10.84
CA SER A 73 -20.70 11.94 12.13
C SER A 73 -20.76 10.42 12.05
N LEU A 74 -19.70 9.77 12.51
CA LEU A 74 -19.66 8.31 12.62
C LEU A 74 -20.49 7.88 13.83
N GLN A 75 -21.68 7.34 13.60
CA GLN A 75 -22.35 6.53 14.62
C GLN A 75 -21.69 5.16 14.62
N GLN A 76 -20.87 4.91 15.63
CA GLN A 76 -20.16 3.65 15.77
C GLN A 76 -21.10 2.61 16.38
N VAL A 77 -21.67 1.74 15.55
CA VAL A 77 -22.45 0.60 16.04
C VAL A 77 -21.47 -0.47 16.48
N ASN A 78 -21.16 -0.52 17.78
CA ASN A 78 -20.25 -1.50 18.34
C ASN A 78 -21.01 -2.76 18.78
N TYR A 79 -21.15 -3.72 17.86
CA TYR A 79 -21.64 -5.06 18.21
C TYR A 79 -20.51 -5.85 18.88
N LYS A 80 -20.31 -5.60 20.17
CA LYS A 80 -19.29 -6.30 20.96
C LYS A 80 -19.47 -7.82 20.81
N GLY A 81 -18.42 -8.50 20.36
CA GLY A 81 -18.40 -9.95 20.25
C GLY A 81 -18.94 -10.53 18.95
N ILE A 82 -19.23 -9.73 17.91
CA ILE A 82 -19.65 -10.26 16.61
C ILE A 82 -18.61 -11.19 15.96
N LEU A 83 -17.34 -11.10 16.39
CA LEU A 83 -16.20 -11.88 15.90
C LEU A 83 -15.53 -12.74 16.98
N SER A 84 -16.13 -12.91 18.15
CA SER A 84 -15.47 -13.53 19.33
C SER A 84 -15.07 -15.00 19.14
N ASP A 85 -15.73 -15.74 18.25
CA ASP A 85 -15.44 -17.15 17.94
C ASP A 85 -14.69 -17.32 16.60
N ARG A 86 -14.22 -16.22 16.00
CA ARG A 86 -13.58 -16.22 14.69
C ARG A 86 -12.08 -16.01 14.79
N THR A 87 -11.38 -16.52 13.78
CA THR A 87 -9.99 -16.14 13.50
C THR A 87 -10.00 -15.19 12.31
N ILE A 88 -9.35 -14.03 12.46
CA ILE A 88 -9.25 -13.03 11.41
C ILE A 88 -7.86 -13.10 10.79
N VAL A 89 -7.79 -13.11 9.46
CA VAL A 89 -6.53 -12.95 8.73
C VAL A 89 -6.45 -11.51 8.21
N VAL A 90 -5.41 -10.80 8.61
CA VAL A 90 -5.14 -9.42 8.16
C VAL A 90 -3.96 -9.44 7.19
N THR A 91 -4.26 -9.28 5.90
CA THR A 91 -3.25 -9.31 4.83
C THR A 91 -2.53 -7.97 4.69
N GLY A 92 -1.21 -7.92 4.83
CA GLY A 92 -0.46 -6.67 4.81
C GLY A 92 -0.75 -5.81 6.05
N GLY A 93 -0.84 -6.47 7.21
CA GLY A 93 -1.18 -5.86 8.50
C GLY A 93 0.00 -5.31 9.29
N SER A 94 1.19 -5.24 8.69
CA SER A 94 2.38 -4.71 9.35
C SER A 94 2.23 -3.22 9.72
N ARG A 95 1.51 -2.44 8.90
CA ARG A 95 1.32 -0.98 9.07
C ARG A 95 -0.05 -0.50 8.56
N GLY A 96 -0.32 0.80 8.76
CA GLY A 96 -1.46 1.52 8.20
C GLY A 96 -2.82 1.07 8.75
N ILE A 97 -3.87 1.22 7.95
CA ILE A 97 -5.25 0.95 8.38
C ILE A 97 -5.45 -0.51 8.81
N ARG A 98 -4.79 -1.45 8.14
CA ARG A 98 -4.91 -2.88 8.43
C ARG A 98 -4.27 -3.24 9.77
N PHE A 99 -3.14 -2.62 10.11
CA PHE A 99 -2.56 -2.72 11.44
C PHE A 99 -3.51 -2.20 12.53
N SER A 100 -4.13 -1.03 12.31
CA SER A 100 -5.14 -0.50 13.24
C SER A 100 -6.34 -1.43 13.42
N MET A 101 -6.78 -2.08 12.35
CA MET A 101 -7.83 -3.11 12.42
C MET A 101 -7.37 -4.31 13.25
N ALA A 102 -6.17 -4.83 13.00
CA ALA A 102 -5.61 -5.94 13.79
C ALA A 102 -5.59 -5.60 15.29
N LYS A 103 -5.11 -4.40 15.65
CA LYS A 103 -5.09 -3.93 17.05
C LYS A 103 -6.46 -3.87 17.68
N LYS A 104 -7.45 -3.39 16.92
CA LYS A 104 -8.83 -3.36 17.38
C LYS A 104 -9.36 -4.77 17.64
N TYR A 105 -9.16 -5.70 16.72
CA TYR A 105 -9.64 -7.08 16.86
C TYR A 105 -8.99 -7.80 18.04
N VAL A 106 -7.67 -7.66 18.23
CA VAL A 106 -6.98 -8.22 19.39
C VAL A 106 -7.51 -7.62 20.69
N SER A 107 -7.77 -6.31 20.74
CA SER A 107 -8.36 -5.66 21.93
C SER A 107 -9.77 -6.17 22.28
N GLU A 108 -10.45 -6.80 21.31
CA GLU A 108 -11.77 -7.41 21.49
C GLU A 108 -11.70 -8.90 21.83
N GLY A 109 -10.49 -9.45 22.02
CA GLY A 109 -10.24 -10.85 22.34
C GLY A 109 -10.29 -11.79 21.14
N VAL A 110 -10.27 -11.25 19.91
CA VAL A 110 -10.33 -12.05 18.69
C VAL A 110 -8.93 -12.54 18.33
N LYS A 111 -8.81 -13.80 17.90
CA LYS A 111 -7.56 -14.35 17.38
C LYS A 111 -7.27 -13.75 16.00
N VAL A 112 -6.11 -13.12 15.85
CA VAL A 112 -5.69 -12.48 14.60
C VAL A 112 -4.40 -13.09 14.08
N LEU A 113 -4.37 -13.41 12.79
CA LEU A 113 -3.18 -13.76 12.02
C LEU A 113 -2.81 -12.58 11.11
N ILE A 114 -1.63 -12.00 11.29
CA ILE A 114 -1.12 -10.93 10.43
C ILE A 114 -0.20 -11.55 9.39
N THR A 115 -0.35 -11.14 8.13
CA THR A 115 0.60 -11.47 7.06
C THR A 115 1.25 -10.21 6.51
N GLY A 116 2.46 -10.36 5.96
CA GLY A 116 3.25 -9.26 5.41
C GLY A 116 4.37 -9.77 4.51
N HIS A 117 5.08 -8.85 3.86
CA HIS A 117 6.18 -9.15 2.95
C HIS A 117 7.53 -9.30 3.65
N SER A 118 7.70 -8.72 4.84
CA SER A 118 8.90 -8.82 5.67
C SER A 118 8.59 -9.47 7.00
N GLU A 119 9.47 -10.37 7.44
CA GLU A 119 9.36 -11.07 8.72
C GLU A 119 9.43 -10.07 9.89
N GLU A 120 10.45 -9.22 9.90
CA GLU A 120 10.62 -8.16 10.90
C GLU A 120 9.37 -7.26 11.02
N GLY A 121 8.78 -6.87 9.89
CA GLY A 121 7.58 -6.03 9.88
C GLY A 121 6.34 -6.74 10.43
N VAL A 122 6.23 -8.05 10.24
CA VAL A 122 5.16 -8.87 10.82
C VAL A 122 5.40 -9.08 12.31
N GLU A 123 6.63 -9.36 12.74
CA GLU A 123 6.99 -9.51 14.15
C GLU A 123 6.72 -8.21 14.93
N GLU A 124 7.26 -7.08 14.46
CA GLU A 124 7.05 -5.76 15.07
C GLU A 124 5.56 -5.45 15.23
N SER A 125 4.77 -5.74 14.19
CA SER A 125 3.33 -5.53 14.21
C SER A 125 2.64 -6.46 15.20
N SER A 126 3.01 -7.74 15.26
CA SER A 126 2.48 -8.69 16.23
C SER A 126 2.67 -8.17 17.65
N PHE A 127 3.88 -7.75 18.01
CA PHE A 127 4.16 -7.17 19.33
C PHE A 127 3.35 -5.91 19.64
N ARG A 128 3.21 -4.99 18.67
CA ARG A 128 2.48 -3.72 18.87
C ARG A 128 0.96 -3.85 18.90
N THR A 129 0.46 -5.04 18.59
CA THR A 129 -0.98 -5.37 18.60
C THR A 129 -1.43 -5.82 19.99
N TRP A 130 -0.52 -6.33 20.82
CA TRP A 130 -0.70 -6.61 22.25
C TRP A 130 -0.42 -5.36 23.10
#